data_AF-A0A8J2ML47-F1
#
_entry.id   AF-A0A8J2ML47-F1
#
_cell.length_a   1.000
_cell.length_b   1.000
_cell.length_c   1.000
_cell.angle_alpha   90.00
_cell.angle_beta   90.00
_cell.angle_gamma   90.00
#
_symmetry.space_group_name_H-M   'P 1'
#
loop_
_entity.id
_entity.type
_entity.pdbx_description
1 polymer ?
#
loop_
_entity_poly.entity_id
_entity_poly.type
_entity_poly.pdbx_seq_one_letter_code
_entity_poly.pdbx_strand_id
1 'polypeptide(L)'
;MVNPKGIRRGTRYMFARAFRKHGLEPLSTFYRTYRRGDIVDIKGNGAFQKGMPFKAYHGRTGRVFNVTKHAVGVLVNKRVRNRIIQKRINVRIEHVRPSKCRQDFLNRVKENEEKKKLARETGQMVPIRRMPEEPRKAHLVKTRSNKPQLLFPVKFEIIA
;
A
#
# COMPACT_ATOMS: atom_id res chain seq x y z
N MET A 1 -36.01 -12.40 -3.03
CA MET A 1 -35.81 -11.43 -1.92
C MET A 1 -34.65 -10.50 -2.27
N VAL A 2 -34.85 -9.18 -2.29
CA VAL A 2 -33.78 -8.22 -2.63
C VAL A 2 -33.02 -7.77 -1.40
N ASN A 3 -31.71 -7.60 -1.53
CA ASN A 3 -30.88 -7.12 -0.42
C ASN A 3 -31.16 -5.64 -0.09
N PRO A 4 -31.08 -5.23 1.19
CA PRO A 4 -31.27 -3.82 1.57
C PRO A 4 -30.19 -2.93 0.94
N LYS A 5 -30.51 -1.65 0.71
CA LYS A 5 -29.63 -0.66 0.03
C LYS A 5 -28.90 0.30 1.00
N GLY A 6 -28.79 -0.06 2.28
CA GLY A 6 -28.15 0.76 3.30
C GLY A 6 -26.67 1.07 3.04
N ILE A 7 -26.23 2.27 3.44
CA ILE A 7 -24.87 2.80 3.18
C ILE A 7 -23.78 1.88 3.77
N ARG A 8 -24.04 1.29 4.94
CA ARG A 8 -23.10 0.41 5.67
C ARG A 8 -23.47 -1.07 5.61
N ARG A 9 -24.30 -1.48 4.64
CA ARG A 9 -24.60 -2.91 4.45
C ARG A 9 -23.33 -3.70 4.17
N GLY A 10 -23.10 -4.78 4.91
CA GLY A 10 -21.98 -5.71 4.69
C GLY A 10 -20.62 -5.16 5.13
N THR A 11 -20.57 -4.21 6.08
CA THR A 11 -19.30 -3.62 6.55
C THR A 11 -18.89 -4.10 7.95
N ARG A 12 -19.42 -5.23 8.43
CA ARG A 12 -19.19 -5.77 9.79
C ARG A 12 -17.69 -5.87 10.10
N TYR A 13 -16.93 -6.55 9.25
CA TYR A 13 -15.48 -6.70 9.41
C TYR A 13 -14.68 -5.58 8.76
N MET A 14 -15.20 -4.97 7.68
CA MET A 14 -14.49 -3.92 6.93
C MET A 14 -14.21 -2.66 7.75
N PHE A 15 -15.15 -2.26 8.61
CA PHE A 15 -15.00 -1.11 9.50
C PHE A 15 -14.75 -1.50 10.95
N ALA A 16 -14.58 -2.79 11.25
CA ALA A 16 -14.20 -3.22 12.59
C ALA A 16 -12.78 -2.74 12.93
N ARG A 17 -12.55 -2.48 14.21
CA ARG A 17 -11.20 -2.28 14.74
C ARG A 17 -10.48 -3.62 14.81
N ALA A 18 -9.17 -3.58 14.62
CA ALA A 18 -8.34 -4.76 14.79
C ALA A 18 -8.31 -5.20 16.26
N PHE A 19 -8.08 -6.50 16.47
CA PHE A 19 -7.98 -7.09 17.81
C PHE A 19 -6.95 -6.34 18.67
N ARG A 20 -7.31 -6.04 19.93
CA ARG A 20 -6.49 -5.26 20.89
C ARG A 20 -6.03 -3.89 20.36
N LYS A 21 -6.76 -3.31 19.39
CA LYS A 21 -6.54 -1.94 18.86
C LYS A 21 -7.79 -1.08 19.00
N HIS A 22 -8.61 -1.33 20.01
CA HIS A 22 -9.76 -0.51 20.38
C HIS A 22 -9.31 0.69 21.24
N GLY A 23 -10.18 1.68 21.42
CA GLY A 23 -9.90 2.86 22.25
C GLY A 23 -9.33 4.05 21.47
N LEU A 24 -8.49 4.85 22.13
CA LEU A 24 -7.92 6.08 21.61
C LEU A 24 -7.03 5.83 20.38
N GLU A 25 -7.19 6.63 19.33
CA GLU A 25 -6.30 6.57 18.17
C GLU A 25 -5.00 7.33 18.48
N PRO A 26 -3.82 6.84 18.03
CA PRO A 26 -2.56 7.54 18.25
C PRO A 26 -2.56 8.94 17.62
N LEU A 27 -1.95 9.88 18.35
CA LEU A 27 -1.85 11.29 17.97
C LEU A 27 -1.15 11.51 16.63
N SER A 28 -0.26 10.59 16.24
CA SER A 28 0.41 10.61 14.93
C SER A 28 -0.55 10.58 13.75
N THR A 29 -1.78 10.08 13.93
CA THR A 29 -2.82 10.13 12.89
C THR A 29 -3.28 11.56 12.62
N PHE A 30 -3.42 12.37 13.68
CA PHE A 30 -3.94 13.74 13.59
C PHE A 30 -2.87 14.76 13.18
N TYR A 31 -1.62 14.56 13.61
CA TYR A 31 -0.50 15.46 13.27
C TYR A 31 0.09 15.24 11.88
N ARG A 32 -0.41 14.26 11.11
CA ARG A 32 0.01 14.05 9.73
C ARG A 32 -0.39 15.22 8.86
N THR A 33 0.59 15.81 8.18
CA THR A 33 0.39 16.86 7.21
C THR A 33 0.03 16.27 5.84
N TYR A 34 -0.97 16.84 5.20
CA TYR A 34 -1.38 16.50 3.84
C TYR A 34 -1.37 17.77 2.98
N ARG A 35 -0.78 17.67 1.80
CA ARG A 35 -0.72 18.75 0.81
C ARG A 35 -1.51 18.36 -0.43
N ARG A 36 -1.89 19.37 -1.21
CA ARG A 36 -2.54 19.14 -2.52
C ARG A 36 -1.56 18.40 -3.43
N GLY A 37 -2.04 17.35 -4.10
CA GLY A 37 -1.24 16.49 -4.97
C GLY A 37 -0.69 15.23 -4.28
N ASP A 38 -0.72 15.13 -2.96
CA ASP A 38 -0.26 13.95 -2.24
C ASP A 38 -1.09 12.70 -2.60
N ILE A 39 -0.42 11.55 -2.65
CA ILE A 39 -1.06 10.26 -2.89
C ILE A 39 -1.40 9.63 -1.54
N VAL A 40 -2.69 9.33 -1.36
CA VAL A 40 -3.22 8.84 -0.10
C VAL A 40 -4.06 7.59 -0.27
N ASP A 41 -3.97 6.70 0.71
CA ASP A 41 -4.76 5.49 0.82
C ASP A 41 -5.91 5.71 1.79
N ILE A 42 -7.10 5.24 1.40
CA ILE A 42 -8.33 5.39 2.18
C ILE A 42 -8.60 4.11 2.95
N LYS A 43 -8.59 4.19 4.27
CA LYS A 43 -8.94 3.09 5.18
C LYS A 43 -9.88 3.58 6.26
N GLY A 44 -11.16 3.22 6.14
CA GLY A 44 -12.19 3.60 7.11
C GLY A 44 -11.87 3.07 8.51
N ASN A 45 -12.03 3.93 9.51
CA ASN A 45 -11.80 3.65 10.92
C ASN A 45 -13.15 3.64 11.64
N GLY A 46 -13.61 2.50 12.13
CA GLY A 46 -14.93 2.37 12.76
C GLY A 46 -15.12 3.20 14.04
N ALA A 47 -14.05 3.61 14.70
CA ALA A 47 -14.10 4.43 15.91
C ALA A 47 -14.59 5.87 15.65
N PHE A 48 -14.39 6.38 14.43
CA PHE A 48 -14.83 7.71 14.03
C PHE A 48 -15.92 7.59 12.97
N GLN A 49 -17.15 8.04 13.27
CA GLN A 49 -18.28 7.92 12.35
C GLN A 49 -18.38 9.11 11.38
N LYS A 50 -17.92 10.30 11.79
CA LYS A 50 -17.96 11.52 10.98
C LYS A 50 -16.95 11.44 9.83
N GLY A 51 -17.32 11.93 8.65
CA GLY A 51 -16.42 11.96 7.48
C GLY A 51 -15.95 10.58 7.00
N MET A 52 -16.65 9.50 7.40
CA MET A 52 -16.34 8.13 7.03
C MET A 52 -16.56 7.90 5.53
N PRO A 53 -15.60 7.26 4.82
CA PRO A 53 -15.76 6.96 3.40
C PRO A 53 -16.82 5.87 3.18
N PHE A 54 -17.51 5.94 2.04
CA PHE A 54 -18.37 4.83 1.60
C PHE A 54 -17.54 3.56 1.34
N LYS A 55 -18.11 2.38 1.62
CA LYS A 55 -17.44 1.08 1.52
C LYS A 55 -16.71 0.81 0.19
N ALA A 56 -17.22 1.35 -0.93
CA ALA A 56 -16.58 1.17 -2.23
C ALA A 56 -15.21 1.87 -2.36
N TYR A 57 -14.92 2.83 -1.48
CA TYR A 57 -13.65 3.55 -1.43
C TYR A 57 -12.69 3.00 -0.37
N HIS A 58 -13.10 2.03 0.44
CA HIS A 58 -12.19 1.38 1.38
C HIS A 58 -11.10 0.62 0.59
N GLY A 59 -9.84 0.84 0.95
CA GLY A 59 -8.68 0.26 0.27
C GLY A 59 -8.37 0.88 -1.09
N ARG A 60 -9.01 2.01 -1.45
CA ARG A 60 -8.68 2.75 -2.67
C ARG A 60 -7.62 3.82 -2.39
N THR A 61 -6.76 4.02 -3.36
CA THR A 61 -5.78 5.10 -3.38
C THR A 61 -6.29 6.24 -4.24
N GLY A 62 -5.98 7.48 -3.85
CA GLY A 62 -6.36 8.68 -4.58
C GLY A 62 -5.36 9.81 -4.42
N ARG A 63 -5.65 10.94 -5.06
CA ARG A 63 -4.86 12.17 -4.95
C ARG A 63 -5.61 13.25 -4.20
N VAL A 64 -4.93 13.97 -3.32
CA VAL A 64 -5.53 15.08 -2.59
C VAL A 64 -5.76 16.26 -3.53
N PHE A 65 -7.00 16.76 -3.60
CA PHE A 65 -7.34 17.96 -4.38
C PHE A 65 -7.60 19.18 -3.50
N ASN A 66 -8.13 18.97 -2.30
CA ASN A 66 -8.47 20.03 -1.34
C ASN A 66 -8.08 19.62 0.08
N VAL A 67 -7.75 20.58 0.93
CA VAL A 67 -7.41 20.38 2.34
C VAL A 67 -8.26 21.34 3.16
N THR A 68 -8.87 20.82 4.22
CA THR A 68 -9.73 21.58 5.15
C THR A 68 -9.26 21.35 6.58
N LYS A 69 -9.84 22.07 7.56
CA LYS A 69 -9.42 22.03 8.98
C LYS A 69 -9.30 20.61 9.57
N HIS A 70 -10.21 19.70 9.21
CA HIS A 70 -10.25 18.34 9.78
C HIS A 70 -10.35 17.22 8.74
N ALA A 71 -10.40 17.57 7.46
CA ALA A 71 -10.67 16.62 6.39
C ALA A 71 -9.87 16.94 5.13
N VAL A 72 -9.71 15.92 4.31
CA VAL A 72 -9.00 15.97 3.04
C VAL A 72 -9.97 15.59 1.93
N GLY A 73 -10.00 16.41 0.88
CA GLY A 73 -10.68 16.13 -0.37
C GLY A 73 -9.81 15.22 -1.24
N VAL A 74 -10.28 14.02 -1.55
CA VAL A 74 -9.54 13.02 -2.33
C VAL A 74 -10.25 12.76 -3.67
N LEU A 75 -9.47 12.72 -4.75
CA LEU A 75 -9.86 12.25 -6.07
C LEU A 75 -9.59 10.75 -6.16
N VAL A 76 -10.66 9.98 -6.32
CA VAL A 76 -10.61 8.51 -6.40
C VAL A 76 -11.25 8.03 -7.69
N ASN A 77 -10.60 7.10 -8.36
CA ASN A 77 -11.15 6.46 -9.55
C ASN A 77 -12.11 5.34 -9.14
N LYS A 78 -13.38 5.45 -9.53
CA LYS A 78 -14.42 4.44 -9.28
C LYS A 78 -14.91 3.87 -10.60
N ARG A 79 -14.84 2.54 -10.74
CA ARG A 79 -15.49 1.84 -11.83
C ARG A 79 -17.01 1.83 -11.62
N VAL A 80 -17.74 2.31 -12.63
CA VAL A 80 -19.20 2.30 -12.69
C VAL A 80 -19.60 1.54 -13.95
N ARG A 81 -19.96 0.25 -13.77
CA ARG A 81 -20.24 -0.70 -14.87
C ARG A 81 -19.05 -0.78 -15.84
N ASN A 82 -19.18 -0.16 -17.01
CA ASN A 82 -18.25 -0.19 -18.13
C ASN A 82 -17.17 0.90 -18.09
N ARG A 83 -17.37 2.00 -17.34
CA ARG A 83 -16.43 3.14 -17.35
C ARG A 83 -15.82 3.44 -15.99
N ILE A 84 -14.63 4.05 -16.00
CA ILE A 84 -13.96 4.55 -14.80
C ILE A 84 -14.25 6.05 -14.69
N ILE A 85 -14.81 6.45 -13.56
CA ILE A 85 -15.19 7.84 -13.28
C ILE A 85 -14.37 8.35 -12.11
N GLN A 86 -13.77 9.52 -12.28
CA GLN A 86 -13.11 10.23 -11.20
C GLN A 86 -14.16 10.83 -10.26
N LYS A 87 -14.11 10.45 -8.98
CA LYS A 87 -15.02 10.92 -7.93
C LYS A 87 -14.25 11.76 -6.94
N ARG A 88 -14.82 12.92 -6.59
CA ARG A 88 -14.37 13.79 -5.50
C ARG A 88 -15.07 13.33 -4.22
N ILE A 89 -14.32 13.00 -3.18
CA ILE A 89 -14.85 12.64 -1.87
C ILE A 89 -14.17 13.46 -0.79
N ASN A 90 -14.91 13.85 0.23
CA ASN A 90 -14.37 14.51 1.42
C ASN A 90 -14.26 13.47 2.53
N VAL A 91 -13.05 13.22 3.00
CA VAL A 91 -12.76 12.17 3.97
C VAL A 91 -11.98 12.75 5.13
N ARG A 92 -12.36 12.38 6.34
CA ARG A 92 -11.67 12.81 7.55
C ARG A 92 -10.27 12.19 7.68
N ILE A 93 -9.36 12.89 8.36
CA ILE A 93 -7.94 12.52 8.47
C ILE A 93 -7.74 11.13 9.10
N GLU A 94 -8.62 10.75 10.03
CA GLU A 94 -8.63 9.45 10.72
C GLU A 94 -8.81 8.25 9.77
N HIS A 95 -9.31 8.50 8.55
CA HIS A 95 -9.56 7.49 7.53
C HIS A 95 -8.57 7.53 6.37
N VAL A 96 -7.57 8.40 6.44
CA VAL A 96 -6.60 8.64 5.37
C VAL A 96 -5.21 8.29 5.87
N ARG A 97 -4.40 7.70 5.00
CA ARG A 97 -2.99 7.39 5.27
C ARG A 97 -2.14 7.80 4.07
N PRO A 98 -0.93 8.35 4.26
CA PRO A 98 -0.02 8.60 3.14
C PRO A 98 0.42 7.28 2.50
N SER A 99 0.46 7.24 1.18
CA SER A 99 0.84 6.02 0.46
C SER A 99 2.36 5.88 0.36
N LYS A 100 2.89 4.73 0.79
CA LYS A 100 4.33 4.43 0.74
C LYS A 100 4.87 4.23 -0.68
N CYS A 101 4.00 3.91 -1.64
CA CYS A 101 4.40 3.69 -3.03
C CYS A 101 5.04 4.93 -3.66
N ARG A 102 4.60 6.13 -3.26
CA ARG A 102 5.18 7.38 -3.73
C ARG A 102 6.53 7.67 -3.08
N GLN A 103 6.70 7.30 -1.81
CA GLN A 103 7.97 7.48 -1.10
C GLN A 103 9.08 6.65 -1.73
N ASP A 104 8.81 5.37 -2.00
CA ASP A 104 9.76 4.48 -2.70
C ASP A 104 10.18 5.04 -4.07
N PHE A 105 9.20 5.52 -4.85
CA PHE A 105 9.48 6.15 -6.14
C PHE A 105 10.36 7.40 -5.99
N LEU A 106 10.07 8.28 -5.03
CA LEU A 106 10.83 9.52 -4.81
C LEU A 106 12.27 9.23 -4.35
N ASN A 107 12.44 8.28 -3.43
CA ASN A 107 13.77 7.84 -2.99
C ASN A 107 14.60 7.35 -4.18
N ARG A 108 14.01 6.50 -5.03
CA ARG A 108 14.66 6.03 -6.25
C ARG A 108 14.96 7.13 -7.26
N VAL A 109 14.11 8.15 -7.40
CA VAL A 109 14.40 9.31 -8.25
C VAL A 109 15.65 10.03 -7.77
N LYS A 110 15.76 10.24 -6.45
CA LYS A 110 16.94 10.88 -5.84
C LYS A 110 18.20 10.05 -6.05
N GLU A 111 18.17 8.75 -5.76
CA GLU A 111 19.30 7.83 -5.98
C GLU A 111 19.74 7.80 -7.46
N ASN A 112 18.76 7.83 -8.37
CA ASN A 112 19.03 7.85 -9.81
C ASN A 112 19.70 9.15 -10.25
N GLU A 113 19.34 10.28 -9.64
CA GLU A 113 19.92 11.59 -9.94
C GLU A 113 21.37 11.69 -9.42
N GLU A 114 21.65 11.14 -8.24
CA GLU A 114 23.00 11.01 -7.69
C GLU A 114 23.87 10.12 -8.60
N LYS A 115 23.37 8.96 -9.05
CA LYS A 115 24.07 8.09 -10.01
C LYS A 115 24.35 8.77 -11.34
N LYS A 116 23.42 9.57 -11.86
CA LYS A 116 23.64 10.36 -13.10
C LYS A 116 24.72 11.40 -12.93
N LYS A 117 24.76 12.07 -11.78
CA LYS A 117 25.79 13.06 -11.48
C LYS A 117 27.16 12.41 -11.44
N LEU A 118 27.30 11.31 -10.69
CA LEU A 118 28.54 10.53 -10.61
C LEU A 118 28.99 10.01 -11.99
N ALA A 119 28.06 9.48 -12.79
CA ALA A 119 28.35 9.00 -14.14
C ALA A 119 28.88 10.10 -15.07
N ARG A 120 28.39 11.33 -14.90
CA ARG A 120 28.88 12.51 -15.66
C ARG A 120 30.29 12.91 -15.22
N GLU A 121 30.58 12.81 -13.93
CA GLU A 121 31.91 13.13 -13.37
C GLU A 121 32.96 12.08 -13.73
N THR A 122 32.61 10.79 -13.71
CA THR A 122 33.54 9.68 -14.00
C THR A 122 33.61 9.29 -15.49
N GLY A 123 32.63 9.72 -16.29
CA GLY A 123 32.51 9.33 -17.70
C GLY A 123 32.01 7.90 -17.93
N GLN A 124 31.71 7.13 -16.89
CA GLN A 124 31.21 5.75 -17.00
C GLN A 124 29.67 5.72 -17.10
N MET A 125 29.14 5.02 -18.09
CA MET A 125 27.68 4.84 -18.23
C MET A 125 27.13 3.88 -17.16
N VAL A 126 26.17 4.35 -16.36
CA VAL A 126 25.48 3.54 -15.34
C VAL A 126 24.05 3.21 -15.80
N PRO A 127 23.62 1.93 -15.80
CA PRO A 127 22.24 1.58 -16.10
C PRO A 127 21.30 1.98 -14.95
N ILE A 128 20.33 2.85 -15.24
CA ILE A 128 19.40 3.44 -14.25
C ILE A 128 18.01 2.77 -14.27
N ARG A 129 17.71 2.04 -15.35
CA ARG A 129 16.43 1.33 -15.50
C ARG A 129 16.42 0.08 -14.62
N ARG A 130 15.26 -0.25 -14.06
CA ARG A 130 15.05 -1.52 -13.36
C ARG A 130 15.01 -2.65 -14.38
N MET A 131 15.62 -3.77 -14.04
CA MET A 131 15.53 -5.02 -14.80
C MET A 131 14.76 -6.06 -13.99
N PRO A 132 14.03 -6.98 -14.64
CA PRO A 132 13.50 -8.16 -13.96
C PRO A 132 14.64 -9.04 -13.44
N GLU A 133 14.31 -10.00 -12.58
CA GLU A 133 15.29 -10.97 -12.12
C GLU A 133 15.78 -11.83 -13.28
N GLU A 134 17.10 -11.84 -13.49
CA GLU A 134 17.78 -12.65 -14.50
C GLU A 134 17.91 -14.11 -14.05
N PRO A 135 18.12 -15.06 -14.98
CA PRO A 135 18.48 -16.42 -14.61
C PRO A 135 19.68 -16.46 -13.67
N ARG A 136 19.63 -17.36 -12.68
CA ARG A 136 20.74 -17.53 -11.73
C ARG A 136 22.03 -17.80 -12.49
N LYS A 137 23.08 -17.05 -12.16
CA LYS A 137 24.41 -17.26 -12.74
C LYS A 137 24.96 -18.63 -12.30
N ALA A 138 25.76 -19.23 -13.17
CA ALA A 138 26.52 -20.42 -12.82
C ALA A 138 27.40 -20.13 -11.59
N HIS A 139 27.37 -21.03 -10.60
CA HIS A 139 28.20 -20.94 -9.41
C HIS A 139 28.65 -22.33 -8.97
N LEU A 140 29.80 -22.39 -8.30
CA LEU A 140 30.36 -23.64 -7.79
C LEU A 140 29.87 -23.90 -6.36
N VAL A 141 29.23 -25.06 -6.16
CA VAL A 141 28.85 -25.54 -4.82
C VAL A 141 29.97 -26.44 -4.28
N LYS A 142 30.62 -26.02 -3.18
CA LYS A 142 31.70 -26.79 -2.56
C LYS A 142 31.14 -27.86 -1.61
N THR A 143 31.56 -29.11 -1.78
CA THR A 143 31.11 -30.26 -0.97
C THR A 143 32.05 -30.64 0.18
N ARG A 144 33.19 -29.94 0.33
CA ARG A 144 34.21 -30.28 1.35
C ARG A 144 33.69 -30.19 2.78
N SER A 145 32.90 -29.15 3.11
CA SER A 145 32.28 -28.94 4.42
C SER A 145 30.79 -29.28 4.46
N ASN A 146 30.18 -29.51 3.30
CA ASN A 146 28.75 -29.80 3.16
C ASN A 146 28.56 -31.07 2.32
N LYS A 147 28.58 -32.22 2.99
CA LYS A 147 28.40 -33.52 2.34
C LYS A 147 26.93 -33.67 1.93
N PRO A 148 26.63 -34.12 0.69
CA PRO A 148 25.26 -34.43 0.29
C PRO A 148 24.65 -35.48 1.23
N GLN A 149 23.46 -35.18 1.76
CA GLN A 149 22.72 -36.11 2.62
C GLN A 149 21.78 -36.95 1.76
N LEU A 150 21.83 -38.27 1.96
CA LEU A 150 20.88 -39.19 1.36
C LEU A 150 19.56 -39.10 2.11
N LEU A 151 18.47 -38.82 1.39
CA LEU A 151 17.13 -38.75 1.93
C LEU A 151 16.30 -39.92 1.40
N PHE A 152 15.42 -40.45 2.24
CA PHE A 152 14.51 -41.54 1.89
C PHE A 152 13.06 -41.09 2.11
N PRO A 153 12.10 -41.57 1.28
CA PRO A 153 10.70 -41.35 1.57
C PRO A 153 10.34 -41.97 2.92
N VAL A 154 9.58 -41.22 3.72
CA VAL A 154 9.09 -41.70 5.02
C VAL A 154 8.01 -42.76 4.78
N LYS A 155 7.93 -43.75 5.66
CA LYS A 155 6.85 -44.75 5.61
C LYS A 155 5.51 -44.09 5.94
N PHE A 156 4.44 -44.64 5.38
CA PHE A 156 3.09 -44.22 5.73
C PHE A 156 2.80 -44.54 7.20
N GLU A 157 2.35 -43.53 7.95
CA GLU A 157 1.91 -43.65 9.34
C GLU A 157 0.59 -42.89 9.52
N ILE A 158 -0.35 -43.46 10.27
CA ILE A 158 -1.60 -42.79 10.64
C ILE A 158 -1.31 -41.96 11.90
N ILE A 159 -1.34 -40.64 11.75
CA ILE A 159 -1.23 -39.67 12.85
C ILE A 159 -2.63 -39.07 13.03
N ALA A 160 -3.27 -39.37 14.16
CA ALA A 160 -4.55 -38.79 14.60
C ALA A 160 -4.32 -37.87 15.81
#